data_AF-A0A6I9NAH4-F1
#
_entry.id   AF-A0A6I9NAH4-F1
#
_cell.length_a   1.000
_cell.length_b   1.000
_cell.length_c   1.000
_cell.angle_alpha   90.00
_cell.angle_beta   90.00
_cell.angle_gamma   90.00
#
_symmetry.space_group_name_H-M   'P 1'
#
loop_
_entity.id
_entity.type
_entity.pdbx_description
1 polymer ?
#
loop_
_entity_poly.entity_id
_entity_poly.type
_entity_poly.pdbx_seq_one_letter_code
_entity_poly.pdbx_strand_id
1 'polypeptide(L)'
;FNFATLCISVSHRDESASATYYLREKTESEKADKTVSITSTSAQDTLIEEWMYYRNLQHGENEFTLRNKQVKQRADECILALDKLIEINSGIPVQNVLKSKFDWTTLENSMDLCRIAAVGHSFGGATVIEALCKDVKFKYVKLQ
;
A
#
# COMPACT_ATOMS: atom_id res chain seq x y z
N PHE A 1 -15.66 24.35 -12.64
CA PHE A 1 -15.97 23.25 -11.70
C PHE A 1 -14.68 22.53 -11.39
N ASN A 2 -14.08 22.78 -10.23
CA ASN A 2 -12.97 21.94 -9.73
C ASN A 2 -13.60 20.70 -9.10
N PHE A 3 -13.45 19.54 -9.73
CA PHE A 3 -13.74 18.27 -9.07
C PHE A 3 -12.55 17.98 -8.16
N ALA A 4 -12.72 18.20 -6.86
CA ALA A 4 -11.72 17.81 -5.88
C ALA A 4 -11.90 16.32 -5.58
N THR A 5 -10.92 15.51 -5.96
CA THR A 5 -10.88 14.06 -5.68
C THR A 5 -9.56 13.75 -4.99
N LEU A 6 -9.62 13.05 -3.86
CA LEU A 6 -8.43 12.45 -3.26
C LEU A 6 -8.14 11.13 -3.97
N CYS A 7 -6.96 11.01 -4.57
CA CYS A 7 -6.52 9.81 -5.27
C CYS A 7 -5.43 9.10 -4.47
N ILE A 8 -5.56 7.78 -4.30
CA ILE A 8 -4.54 6.95 -3.68
C ILE A 8 -4.09 5.88 -4.67
N SER A 9 -2.79 5.86 -4.93
CA SER A 9 -2.14 4.86 -5.77
C SER A 9 -1.42 3.86 -4.88
N VAL A 10 -1.96 2.65 -4.77
CA VAL A 10 -1.37 1.57 -3.97
C VAL A 10 -0.16 1.00 -4.71
N SER A 11 0.99 0.94 -4.04
CA SER A 11 2.16 0.19 -4.52
C SER A 11 2.04 -1.26 -4.02
N HIS A 12 1.65 -2.15 -4.93
CA HIS A 12 1.33 -3.54 -4.60
C HIS A 12 2.57 -4.36 -4.23
N ARG A 13 2.38 -5.30 -3.29
CA ARG A 13 3.47 -6.11 -2.70
C ARG A 13 3.37 -7.59 -3.08
N ASP A 14 2.83 -7.85 -4.26
CA ASP A 14 2.51 -9.18 -4.79
C ASP A 14 3.53 -9.64 -5.87
N GLU A 15 4.70 -8.99 -5.94
CA GLU A 15 5.74 -9.22 -6.96
C GLU A 15 5.30 -8.93 -8.41
N SER A 16 4.19 -8.21 -8.60
CA SER A 16 3.74 -7.77 -9.93
C SER A 16 4.29 -6.39 -10.33
N ALA A 17 4.76 -5.58 -9.36
CA ALA A 17 5.40 -4.30 -9.62
C ALA A 17 6.84 -4.49 -10.11
N SER A 18 7.30 -3.63 -11.02
CA SER A 18 8.70 -3.63 -11.51
C SER A 18 9.71 -3.57 -10.35
N ALA A 19 9.46 -2.67 -9.40
CA ALA A 19 10.21 -2.54 -8.16
C ALA A 19 9.33 -1.86 -7.09
N THR A 20 9.42 -2.33 -5.86
CA THR A 20 8.83 -1.72 -4.66
C THR A 20 9.74 -2.02 -3.47
N TYR A 21 9.49 -1.40 -2.31
CA TYR A 21 10.26 -1.69 -1.10
C TYR A 21 9.38 -1.67 0.15
N TYR A 22 9.89 -2.28 1.21
CA TYR A 22 9.34 -2.15 2.55
C TYR A 22 10.46 -1.86 3.55
N LEU A 23 10.08 -1.33 4.71
CA LEU A 23 11.01 -1.11 5.80
C LEU A 23 10.90 -2.29 6.76
N ARG A 24 12.01 -3.00 6.98
CA ARG A 24 12.11 -4.05 7.99
C ARG A 24 13.02 -3.63 9.13
N GLU A 25 12.83 -4.24 10.29
CA GLU A 25 13.75 -4.05 11.40
C GLU A 25 15.10 -4.70 11.12
N LYS A 26 16.16 -4.05 11.61
CA LYS A 26 17.52 -4.59 11.64
C LYS A 26 17.58 -5.78 12.57
N THR A 27 18.19 -6.85 12.09
CA THR A 27 18.59 -8.00 12.89
C THR A 27 19.65 -7.61 13.91
N GLU A 28 19.86 -8.45 14.93
CA GLU A 28 20.88 -8.22 15.96
C GLU A 28 22.29 -8.08 15.37
N SER A 29 22.60 -8.86 14.33
CA SER A 29 23.88 -8.76 13.61
C SER A 29 24.06 -7.40 12.93
N GLU A 30 23.02 -6.88 12.27
CA GLU A 30 23.06 -5.57 11.58
C GLU A 30 23.11 -4.38 12.55
N LYS A 31 22.71 -4.59 13.81
CA LYS A 31 22.83 -3.60 14.89
C LYS A 31 24.26 -3.58 15.48
N ALA A 32 24.96 -4.71 15.49
CA ALA A 32 26.30 -4.86 16.07
C ALA A 32 27.42 -4.21 15.23
N ASP A 33 27.23 -4.08 13.91
CA ASP A 33 28.23 -3.52 12.99
C ASP A 33 28.39 -1.99 13.07
N LYS A 34 27.64 -1.29 13.94
CA LYS A 34 27.77 0.17 14.14
C LYS A 34 28.45 0.52 15.46
N THR A 35 29.77 0.70 15.40
CA THR A 35 30.54 1.42 16.42
C THR A 35 30.19 2.92 16.41
N VAL A 36 29.60 3.37 17.53
CA VAL A 36 29.55 4.75 18.06
C VAL A 36 28.82 5.82 17.23
N SER A 37 27.60 6.18 17.67
CA SER A 37 27.26 7.56 18.03
C SER A 37 26.04 7.57 18.96
N ILE A 38 26.28 7.87 20.24
CA ILE A 38 25.24 8.19 21.22
C ILE A 38 24.63 9.53 20.81
N THR A 39 23.36 9.53 20.41
CA THR A 39 22.36 10.59 20.70
C THR A 39 21.01 10.17 20.10
N SER A 40 20.00 10.01 20.97
CA SER A 40 18.57 9.80 20.66
C SER A 40 18.26 8.67 19.66
N THR A 41 18.08 7.46 20.17
CA THR A 41 17.61 6.29 19.40
C THR A 41 16.20 6.54 18.87
N SER A 42 16.09 7.08 17.66
CA SER A 42 14.82 7.13 16.96
C SER A 42 14.48 5.73 16.47
N ALA A 43 13.21 5.31 16.57
CA ALA A 43 12.73 4.00 16.07
C ALA A 43 12.99 3.76 14.56
N GLN A 44 13.52 4.76 13.85
CA GLN A 44 13.86 4.69 12.44
C GLN A 44 15.32 4.29 12.19
N ASP A 45 16.23 4.50 13.15
CA ASP A 45 17.62 4.05 13.03
C ASP A 45 17.74 2.53 13.06
N THR A 46 16.65 1.86 13.44
CA THR A 46 16.49 0.40 13.46
C THR A 46 15.82 -0.15 12.21
N LEU A 47 15.38 0.66 11.25
CA LEU A 47 14.74 0.19 10.00
C LEU A 47 15.73 0.21 8.83
N ILE A 48 15.58 -0.74 7.90
CA ILE A 48 16.28 -0.76 6.61
C ILE A 48 15.32 -1.03 5.48
N GLU A 49 15.62 -0.47 4.31
CA GLU A 49 14.88 -0.70 3.08
C GLU A 49 15.20 -2.08 2.51
N GLU A 50 14.17 -2.88 2.29
CA GLU A 50 14.26 -4.14 1.57
C GLU A 50 13.50 -4.04 0.24
N TRP A 51 14.25 -4.22 -0.85
CA TRP A 51 13.73 -4.12 -2.21
C TRP A 51 13.08 -5.43 -2.65
N MET A 52 11.91 -5.30 -3.28
CA MET A 52 11.18 -6.38 -3.91
C MET A 52 10.96 -6.04 -5.38
N TYR A 53 11.34 -6.97 -6.25
CA TYR A 53 11.31 -6.79 -7.70
C TYR A 53 10.23 -7.65 -8.34
N TYR A 54 9.92 -7.32 -9.60
CA TYR A 54 9.02 -8.12 -10.40
C TYR A 54 9.50 -9.56 -10.51
N ARG A 55 8.60 -10.51 -10.22
CA ARG A 55 8.86 -11.94 -10.39
C ARG A 55 8.31 -12.41 -11.74
N ASN A 56 9.22 -12.93 -12.57
CA ASN A 56 8.84 -13.64 -13.79
C ASN A 56 8.17 -14.98 -13.47
N LEU A 57 7.20 -15.37 -14.30
CA LEU A 57 6.62 -16.72 -14.27
C LEU A 57 7.73 -17.75 -14.48
N GLN A 58 7.83 -18.72 -13.57
CA GLN A 58 8.87 -19.75 -13.65
C GLN A 58 8.47 -20.85 -14.64
N HIS A 59 9.46 -21.55 -15.21
CA HIS A 59 9.16 -22.65 -16.13
C HIS A 59 8.37 -23.76 -15.42
N GLY A 60 7.25 -24.18 -16.01
CA GLY A 60 6.35 -25.18 -15.43
C GLY A 60 5.41 -24.65 -14.33
N GLU A 61 5.49 -23.37 -13.96
CA GLU A 61 4.57 -22.76 -13.01
C GLU A 61 3.20 -22.50 -13.66
N ASN A 62 2.13 -22.76 -12.92
CA ASN A 62 0.78 -22.45 -13.38
C ASN A 62 0.51 -20.94 -13.27
N GLU A 63 0.40 -20.30 -14.43
CA GLU A 63 0.16 -18.85 -14.51
C GLU A 63 -1.14 -18.44 -13.83
N PHE A 64 -2.23 -19.18 -14.04
CA PHE A 64 -3.52 -18.84 -13.45
C PHE A 64 -3.45 -18.83 -11.92
N THR A 65 -2.87 -19.86 -11.30
CA THR A 65 -2.69 -19.93 -9.85
C THR A 65 -1.88 -18.75 -9.32
N LEU A 66 -0.77 -18.41 -9.98
CA LEU A 66 0.07 -17.26 -9.59
C LEU A 66 -0.69 -15.94 -9.73
N ARG A 67 -1.24 -15.64 -10.91
CA ARG A 67 -1.92 -14.37 -11.19
C ARG A 67 -3.22 -14.23 -10.40
N ASN A 68 -3.93 -15.33 -10.13
CA ASN A 68 -5.11 -15.32 -9.28
C ASN A 68 -4.77 -15.06 -7.81
N LYS A 69 -3.66 -15.59 -7.31
CA LYS A 69 -3.17 -15.25 -5.97
C LYS A 69 -2.80 -13.76 -5.89
N GLN A 70 -2.09 -13.27 -6.90
CA GLN A 70 -1.70 -11.86 -7.00
C GLN A 70 -2.91 -10.91 -7.03
N VAL A 71 -3.89 -11.14 -7.91
CA VAL A 71 -5.07 -10.24 -7.99
C VAL A 71 -5.87 -10.21 -6.68
N LYS A 72 -5.97 -11.36 -5.99
CA LYS A 72 -6.62 -11.45 -4.67
C LYS A 72 -5.87 -10.63 -3.62
N GLN A 73 -4.54 -10.76 -3.58
CA GLN A 73 -3.70 -9.96 -2.70
C GLN A 73 -3.82 -8.47 -3.02
N ARG A 74 -3.79 -8.08 -4.30
CA ARG A 74 -3.93 -6.68 -4.72
C ARG A 74 -5.26 -6.09 -4.27
N ALA A 75 -6.35 -6.86 -4.33
CA ALA A 75 -7.66 -6.44 -3.83
C ALA A 75 -7.65 -6.25 -2.30
N ASP A 76 -7.02 -7.16 -1.55
CA ASP A 76 -6.87 -7.05 -0.10
C ASP A 76 -6.03 -5.82 0.28
N GLU A 77 -4.98 -5.50 -0.48
CA GLU A 77 -4.17 -4.30 -0.29
C GLU A 77 -4.96 -3.01 -0.58
N CYS A 78 -5.84 -3.00 -1.59
CA CYS A 78 -6.74 -1.88 -1.85
C CYS A 78 -7.77 -1.67 -0.72
N ILE A 79 -8.33 -2.76 -0.19
CA ILE A 79 -9.25 -2.71 0.95
C ILE A 79 -8.52 -2.18 2.20
N LEU A 80 -7.33 -2.71 2.49
CA LEU A 80 -6.52 -2.25 3.61
C LEU A 80 -6.16 -0.76 3.49
N ALA A 81 -5.84 -0.28 2.29
CA ALA A 81 -5.59 1.13 2.04
C ALA A 81 -6.83 1.99 2.29
N LEU A 82 -8.01 1.53 1.86
CA LEU A 82 -9.28 2.21 2.12
C LEU A 82 -9.62 2.23 3.62
N ASP A 83 -9.45 1.11 4.32
CA ASP A 83 -9.71 1.04 5.77
C ASP A 83 -8.80 2.01 6.52
N LYS A 84 -7.52 2.11 6.13
CA LYS A 84 -6.60 3.11 6.69
C LYS A 84 -7.02 4.55 6.41
N LEU A 85 -7.61 4.83 5.24
CA LEU A 85 -8.20 6.15 5.01
C LEU A 85 -9.41 6.42 5.88
N ILE A 86 -10.27 5.44 6.10
CA ILE A 86 -11.43 5.61 6.97
C ILE A 86 -10.97 5.89 8.41
N GLU A 87 -9.91 5.21 8.87
CA GLU A 87 -9.27 5.52 10.16
C GLU A 87 -8.75 6.96 10.21
N ILE A 88 -7.98 7.40 9.21
CA ILE A 88 -7.46 8.77 9.10
C ILE A 88 -8.61 9.80 9.08
N ASN A 89 -9.65 9.53 8.30
CA ASN A 89 -10.83 10.40 8.20
C ASN A 89 -11.56 10.52 9.55
N SER A 90 -11.48 9.49 10.37
CA SER A 90 -12.08 9.44 11.72
C SER A 90 -11.19 10.07 12.80
N GLY A 91 -10.05 10.66 12.42
CA GLY A 91 -9.12 11.31 13.34
C GLY A 91 -8.16 10.34 14.05
N ILE A 92 -8.10 9.08 13.62
CA ILE A 92 -7.15 8.11 14.21
C ILE A 92 -5.72 8.47 13.74
N PRO A 93 -4.77 8.72 14.66
CA PRO A 93 -3.41 9.06 14.29
C PRO A 93 -2.73 7.91 13.53
N VAL A 94 -2.13 8.24 12.39
CA VAL A 94 -1.31 7.28 11.62
C VAL A 94 0.16 7.66 11.73
N GLN A 95 0.97 6.68 12.12
CA GLN A 95 2.41 6.82 12.10
C GLN A 95 2.93 6.58 10.68
N ASN A 96 3.34 7.65 9.99
CA ASN A 96 4.00 7.51 8.71
C ASN A 96 5.43 7.01 8.90
N VAL A 97 5.69 5.79 8.43
CA VAL A 97 7.04 5.21 8.43
C VAL A 97 7.98 5.95 7.47
N LEU A 98 7.44 6.69 6.49
CA LEU A 98 8.21 7.62 5.67
C LEU A 98 8.19 8.99 6.37
N LYS A 99 9.35 9.64 6.55
CA LYS A 99 9.47 10.96 7.21
C LYS A 99 8.93 12.11 6.35
N SER A 100 7.68 12.00 5.89
CA SER A 100 6.99 13.08 5.18
C SER A 100 6.65 14.21 6.15
N LYS A 101 6.74 15.45 5.67
CA LYS A 101 6.26 16.64 6.38
C LYS A 101 4.75 16.84 6.24
N PHE A 102 4.06 15.95 5.53
CA PHE A 102 2.63 16.02 5.35
C PHE A 102 1.91 15.75 6.67
N ASP A 103 1.05 16.68 7.06
CA ASP A 103 0.22 16.58 8.25
C ASP A 103 -1.05 15.79 7.94
N TRP A 104 -1.09 14.54 8.40
CA TRP A 104 -2.22 13.64 8.19
C TRP A 104 -3.50 14.06 8.92
N THR A 105 -3.40 14.90 9.95
CA THR A 105 -4.59 15.41 10.66
C THR A 105 -5.45 16.30 9.77
N THR A 106 -4.87 16.90 8.73
CA THR A 106 -5.61 17.68 7.72
C THR A 106 -6.62 16.86 6.93
N LEU A 107 -6.51 15.53 6.96
CA LEU A 107 -7.44 14.63 6.29
C LEU A 107 -8.63 14.20 7.18
N GLU A 108 -8.65 14.56 8.47
CA GLU A 108 -9.77 14.30 9.36
C GLU A 108 -11.06 14.98 8.83
N ASN A 109 -12.16 14.22 8.75
CA ASN A 109 -13.46 14.67 8.25
C ASN A 109 -13.41 15.32 6.84
N SER A 110 -12.39 15.02 6.04
CA SER A 110 -12.17 15.64 4.72
C SER A 110 -12.69 14.81 3.54
N MET A 111 -13.03 13.53 3.77
CA MET A 111 -13.40 12.58 2.71
C MET A 111 -14.90 12.23 2.73
N ASP A 112 -15.52 12.22 1.54
CA ASP A 112 -16.87 11.68 1.36
C ASP A 112 -16.82 10.15 1.23
N LEU A 113 -16.98 9.47 2.37
CA LEU A 113 -17.00 8.00 2.45
C LEU A 113 -18.22 7.37 1.74
N CYS A 114 -19.19 8.18 1.30
CA CYS A 114 -20.30 7.68 0.48
C CYS A 114 -19.94 7.61 -1.01
N ARG A 115 -18.81 8.18 -1.46
CA ARG A 115 -18.39 8.25 -2.86
C ARG A 115 -16.99 7.70 -3.07
N ILE A 116 -16.87 6.38 -2.90
CA ILE A 116 -15.61 5.66 -3.07
C ILE A 116 -15.61 4.99 -4.45
N ALA A 117 -14.54 5.22 -5.22
CA ALA A 117 -14.33 4.64 -6.54
C ALA A 117 -13.00 3.87 -6.59
N ALA A 118 -13.01 2.73 -7.28
CA ALA A 118 -11.81 1.97 -7.60
C ALA A 118 -11.45 2.17 -9.08
N VAL A 119 -10.18 2.45 -9.37
CA VAL A 119 -9.68 2.71 -10.72
C VAL A 119 -8.43 1.88 -10.96
N GLY A 120 -8.33 1.25 -12.13
CA GLY A 120 -7.21 0.37 -12.44
C GLY A 120 -6.99 0.19 -13.93
N HIS A 121 -5.72 0.12 -14.33
CA HIS A 121 -5.29 -0.11 -15.70
C HIS A 121 -4.70 -1.51 -15.85
N SER A 122 -4.99 -2.20 -16.96
CA SER A 122 -4.47 -3.55 -17.26
C SER A 122 -4.70 -4.52 -16.10
N PHE A 123 -3.66 -5.06 -15.45
CA PHE A 123 -3.80 -5.95 -14.29
C PHE A 123 -4.53 -5.28 -13.11
N GLY A 124 -4.39 -3.96 -12.98
CA GLY A 124 -5.17 -3.16 -12.03
C GLY A 124 -6.67 -3.18 -12.33
N GLY A 125 -7.08 -3.35 -13.58
CA GLY A 125 -8.49 -3.53 -13.93
C GLY A 125 -9.09 -4.81 -13.33
N ALA A 126 -8.34 -5.92 -13.37
CA ALA A 126 -8.72 -7.15 -12.68
C ALA A 126 -8.76 -6.97 -11.15
N THR A 127 -7.81 -6.20 -10.59
CA THR A 127 -7.83 -5.82 -9.16
C THR A 127 -9.08 -5.06 -8.78
N VAL A 128 -9.52 -4.11 -9.61
CA VAL A 128 -10.75 -3.35 -9.34
C VAL A 128 -11.96 -4.29 -9.30
N ILE A 129 -12.08 -5.21 -10.25
CA ILE A 129 -13.18 -6.19 -10.27
C ILE A 129 -13.16 -7.05 -8.99
N GLU A 130 -12.00 -7.61 -8.64
CA GLU A 130 -11.84 -8.43 -7.44
C GLU A 130 -12.15 -7.66 -6.14
N ALA A 131 -11.71 -6.40 -6.03
CA ALA A 131 -11.96 -5.56 -4.86
C ALA A 131 -13.45 -5.28 -4.64
N LEU A 132 -14.21 -5.04 -5.72
CA LEU A 132 -15.67 -4.86 -5.63
C LEU A 132 -16.38 -6.14 -5.19
N CYS A 133 -15.91 -7.29 -5.66
CA CYS A 133 -16.47 -8.58 -5.25
C CYS A 133 -16.22 -8.85 -3.77
N LYS A 134 -15.11 -8.34 -3.21
CA LYS A 134 -14.74 -8.53 -1.82
C LYS A 134 -15.32 -7.49 -0.86
N ASP A 135 -15.50 -6.24 -1.30
CA ASP A 135 -15.90 -5.15 -0.40
C ASP A 135 -16.92 -4.19 -1.03
N VAL A 136 -18.09 -4.09 -0.39
CA VAL A 136 -19.23 -3.28 -0.81
C VAL A 136 -19.02 -1.77 -0.65
N LYS A 137 -17.95 -1.32 0.02
CA LYS A 137 -17.62 0.11 0.18
C LYS A 137 -17.24 0.74 -1.16
N PHE A 138 -16.71 -0.02 -2.12
CA PHE A 138 -16.42 0.45 -3.47
C PHE A 138 -17.72 0.54 -4.28
N LYS A 139 -18.14 1.75 -4.64
CA LYS A 139 -19.43 1.99 -5.34
C LYS A 139 -19.30 2.27 -6.83
N TYR A 140 -18.12 2.70 -7.28
CA TYR A 140 -17.89 3.09 -8.67
C TYR A 140 -16.58 2.50 -9.19
N VAL A 141 -16.54 2.30 -10.51
CA VAL A 141 -15.46 1.60 -11.20
C VAL A 141 -15.05 2.35 -12.44
N LYS A 142 -13.74 2.44 -12.65
CA LYS A 142 -13.19 2.80 -13.95
C LYS A 142 -12.03 1.88 -14.32
N LEU A 143 -12.20 1.16 -15.43
CA LEU A 143 -11.14 0.40 -16.07
C LEU A 143 -10.48 1.31 -17.09
N GLN A 144 -9.16 1.41 -17.06
CA GLN A 144 -8.36 2.21 -18.01
C GLN A 144 -7.50 1.33 -18.90
#